data_AF-A0A0F7FI37-F1
#
_entry.id   AF-A0A0F7FI37-F1
#
_cell.length_a   1.000
_cell.length_b   1.000
_cell.length_c   1.000
_cell.angle_alpha   90.00
_cell.angle_beta   90.00
_cell.angle_gamma   90.00
#
_symmetry.space_group_name_H-M   'P 1'
#
loop_
_entity.id
_entity.type
_entity.pdbx_description
1 polymer ?
#
loop_
_entity_poly.entity_id
_entity_poly.type
_entity_poly.pdbx_seq_one_letter_code
_entity_poly.pdbx_strand_id
1 'polypeptide(L)'
;MDLLDIAIYQAPPIVIAIFLLGVGYRLGKYVFLWRGRPSAPRRERPFLSLLVGLVFTFLDPLIQGLKRRKSDFIGGLVLLHILGVIPLIFLLAQHVAMFSYWFPPYSLLKPLAIPSSITSSDLVVLSHVTPASDMSWTFVNTLWGPLVVLLNGDLLAILAILGVSYKIGDKIVRAFHRLGNTRIGDWYALILLLAILVTGFMATHHLPSGEIGTYRFVLGTHILLAELLVATLPFTKFWHFVFGYWYGKLHEWYDLKFNRGAL
;
A
#
# COMPACT_ATOMS: atom_id res chain seq x y z
N MET A 1 28.52 3.57 11.83
CA MET A 1 27.05 3.62 11.89
C MET A 1 26.60 4.42 10.70
N ASP A 2 26.05 3.75 9.69
CA ASP A 2 25.59 4.39 8.47
C ASP A 2 24.07 4.59 8.48
N LEU A 3 23.53 5.12 7.38
CA LEU A 3 22.11 5.42 7.27
C LEU A 3 21.22 4.17 7.38
N LEU A 4 21.71 3.02 6.90
CA LEU A 4 21.00 1.75 6.96
C LEU A 4 20.90 1.26 8.42
N ASP A 5 21.99 1.39 9.19
CA ASP A 5 21.98 1.02 10.60
C ASP A 5 20.97 1.87 11.40
N ILE A 6 20.86 3.17 11.10
CA ILE A 6 19.86 4.05 11.71
C ILE A 6 18.44 3.59 11.36
N ALA A 7 18.20 3.32 10.08
CA ALA A 7 16.90 2.89 9.55
C ALA A 7 16.42 1.57 10.17
N ILE A 8 17.32 0.62 10.40
CA ILE A 8 16.95 -0.72 10.88
C ILE A 8 16.87 -0.77 12.40
N TYR A 9 17.76 -0.07 13.13
CA TYR A 9 17.93 -0.29 14.56
C TYR A 9 17.45 0.86 15.45
N GLN A 10 17.39 2.10 14.95
CA GLN A 10 17.10 3.27 15.78
C GLN A 10 15.75 3.92 15.48
N ALA A 11 15.42 4.04 14.20
CA ALA A 11 14.17 4.66 13.77
C ALA A 11 12.90 3.85 14.11
N PRO A 12 12.85 2.50 14.02
CA PRO A 12 11.59 1.77 14.15
C PRO A 12 10.84 1.99 15.47
N PRO A 13 11.50 1.98 16.67
CA PRO A 13 10.80 2.25 17.92
C PRO A 13 10.13 3.63 17.96
N ILE A 14 10.79 4.66 17.42
CA ILE A 14 10.27 6.03 17.36
C ILE A 14 9.08 6.08 16.39
N VAL A 15 9.21 5.44 15.23
CA VAL A 15 8.17 5.36 14.20
C VAL A 15 6.92 4.68 14.75
N ILE A 16 7.08 3.55 15.44
CA ILE A 16 5.97 2.83 16.08
C ILE A 16 5.30 3.70 17.14
N ALA A 17 6.08 4.40 17.99
CA ALA A 17 5.52 5.29 18.99
C ALA A 17 4.67 6.41 18.37
N ILE A 18 5.19 7.11 17.35
CA ILE A 18 4.47 8.17 16.65
C ILE A 18 3.21 7.62 15.97
N PHE A 19 3.33 6.47 15.30
CA PHE A 19 2.21 5.81 14.66
C PHE A 19 1.11 5.48 15.67
N LEU A 20 1.44 4.79 16.76
CA LEU A 20 0.47 4.39 17.79
C LEU A 20 -0.19 5.60 18.46
N LEU A 21 0.56 6.66 18.75
CA LEU A 21 -0.01 7.92 19.25
C LEU A 21 -0.99 8.54 18.26
N GLY A 22 -0.65 8.55 16.97
CA GLY A 22 -1.53 9.04 15.91
C GLY A 22 -2.82 8.22 15.76
N VAL A 23 -2.70 6.89 15.79
CA VAL A 23 -3.84 5.98 15.79
C VAL A 23 -4.73 6.20 17.01
N GLY A 24 -4.12 6.22 18.20
CA GLY A 24 -4.80 6.43 19.48
C GLY A 24 -5.54 7.78 19.53
N TYR A 25 -4.91 8.85 19.05
CA TYR A 25 -5.54 10.16 18.94
C TYR A 25 -6.77 10.16 18.02
N ARG A 26 -6.67 9.54 16.84
CA ARG A 26 -7.80 9.45 15.90
C ARG A 26 -8.94 8.60 16.44
N LEU A 27 -8.63 7.42 16.97
CA LEU A 27 -9.60 6.52 17.58
C LEU A 27 -10.26 7.18 18.79
N GLY A 28 -9.47 7.82 19.64
CA GLY A 28 -9.96 8.58 20.80
C GLY A 28 -10.98 9.64 20.39
N LYS A 29 -10.74 10.40 19.31
CA LYS A 29 -11.75 11.34 18.80
C LYS A 29 -13.08 10.67 18.46
N TYR A 30 -13.06 9.49 17.84
CA TYR A 30 -14.30 8.77 17.53
C TYR A 30 -15.03 8.30 18.78
N VAL A 31 -14.30 7.81 19.78
CA VAL A 31 -14.90 7.31 21.02
C VAL A 31 -15.41 8.46 21.90
N PHE A 32 -14.58 9.48 22.13
CA PHE A 32 -14.90 10.57 23.07
C PHE A 32 -15.80 11.66 22.49
N LEU A 33 -15.82 11.86 21.17
CA LEU A 33 -16.69 12.85 20.51
C LEU A 33 -17.91 12.19 19.85
N TRP A 34 -18.18 10.92 20.13
CA TRP A 34 -19.38 10.25 19.64
C TRP A 34 -20.61 10.93 20.22
N ARG A 35 -21.34 11.68 19.39
CA ARG A 35 -22.71 12.08 19.69
C ARG A 35 -23.65 11.07 19.07
N GLY A 36 -24.42 10.38 19.93
CA GLY A 36 -25.46 9.45 19.49
C GLY A 36 -26.39 10.16 18.50
N ARG A 37 -26.43 9.68 17.26
CA ARG A 37 -27.40 10.16 16.27
C ARG A 37 -28.67 9.34 16.40
N PRO A 38 -29.86 9.96 16.26
CA PRO A 38 -31.11 9.20 16.15
C PRO A 38 -30.98 8.20 15.00
N SER A 39 -31.17 6.91 15.31
CA SER A 39 -31.21 5.85 14.30
C SER A 39 -32.65 5.65 13.86
N ALA A 40 -32.85 5.44 12.56
CA ALA A 40 -34.15 5.04 12.03
C ALA A 40 -34.54 3.65 12.58
N PRO A 41 -35.84 3.36 12.71
CA PRO A 41 -36.30 2.05 13.13
C PRO A 41 -35.86 0.95 12.15
N ARG A 42 -35.35 -0.14 12.71
CA ARG A 42 -34.82 -1.30 11.99
C ARG A 42 -35.90 -1.91 11.09
N ARG A 43 -35.57 -2.15 9.82
CA ARG A 43 -36.39 -2.98 8.94
C ARG A 43 -35.79 -4.39 8.86
N GLU A 44 -36.62 -5.40 9.07
CA GLU A 44 -36.19 -6.79 8.86
C GLU A 44 -35.93 -7.06 7.37
N ARG A 45 -34.79 -7.67 7.08
CA ARG A 45 -34.30 -7.96 5.72
C ARG A 45 -33.75 -9.38 5.69
N PRO A 46 -33.96 -10.13 4.59
CA PRO A 46 -33.33 -11.42 4.41
C PRO A 46 -31.81 -11.30 4.42
N PHE A 47 -31.12 -12.24 5.05
CA PHE A 47 -29.65 -12.28 5.15
C PHE A 47 -28.96 -12.13 3.79
N LEU A 48 -29.49 -12.78 2.74
CA LEU A 48 -28.93 -12.70 1.39
C LEU A 48 -28.94 -11.27 0.84
N SER A 49 -30.00 -10.50 1.08
CA SER A 49 -30.09 -9.11 0.62
C SER A 49 -29.07 -8.19 1.32
N LEU A 50 -28.75 -8.50 2.58
CA LEU A 50 -27.73 -7.79 3.35
C LEU A 50 -26.33 -8.12 2.83
N LEU A 51 -26.07 -9.40 2.50
CA LEU A 51 -24.82 -9.84 1.89
C LEU A 51 -24.60 -9.17 0.52
N VAL A 52 -25.62 -9.18 -0.35
CA VAL A 52 -25.56 -8.49 -1.65
C VAL A 52 -25.33 -6.99 -1.45
N GLY A 53 -26.05 -6.36 -0.53
CA GLY A 53 -25.85 -4.95 -0.19
C GLY A 53 -24.43 -4.64 0.30
N LEU A 54 -23.81 -5.54 1.05
CA LEU A 54 -22.42 -5.40 1.52
C LEU A 54 -21.47 -5.40 0.32
N VAL A 55 -21.57 -6.40 -0.54
CA VAL A 55 -20.73 -6.53 -1.75
C VAL A 55 -20.85 -5.28 -2.63
N PHE A 56 -22.08 -4.84 -2.94
CA PHE A 56 -22.29 -3.65 -3.78
C PHE A 56 -21.80 -2.35 -3.14
N THR A 57 -21.83 -2.22 -1.80
CA THR A 57 -21.29 -1.03 -1.12
C THR A 57 -19.79 -0.84 -1.40
N PHE A 58 -19.05 -1.94 -1.58
CA PHE A 58 -17.63 -1.93 -1.96
C PHE A 58 -17.40 -1.83 -3.47
N LEU A 59 -18.28 -2.41 -4.30
CA LEU A 59 -18.16 -2.39 -5.76
C LEU A 59 -18.63 -1.09 -6.41
N ASP A 60 -19.67 -0.43 -5.87
CA ASP A 60 -20.27 0.77 -6.46
C ASP A 60 -19.26 1.90 -6.70
N PRO A 61 -18.32 2.22 -5.78
CA PRO A 61 -17.27 3.20 -6.05
C PRO A 61 -16.38 2.82 -7.23
N LEU A 62 -16.11 1.54 -7.43
CA LEU A 62 -15.28 1.04 -8.55
C LEU A 62 -16.03 1.21 -9.87
N ILE A 63 -17.31 0.80 -9.90
CA ILE A 63 -18.18 0.93 -11.08
C ILE A 63 -18.37 2.40 -11.44
N GLN A 64 -18.63 3.27 -10.46
CA GLN A 64 -18.79 4.70 -10.69
C GLN A 64 -17.48 5.35 -11.12
N GLY A 65 -16.34 4.96 -10.55
CA GLY A 65 -15.02 5.40 -10.97
C GLY A 65 -14.76 5.07 -12.44
N LEU A 66 -15.01 3.82 -12.84
CA LEU A 66 -14.87 3.37 -14.22
C LEU A 66 -15.77 4.15 -15.19
N LYS A 67 -17.02 4.42 -14.80
CA LYS A 67 -17.97 5.14 -15.67
C LYS A 67 -17.68 6.64 -15.77
N ARG A 68 -17.38 7.30 -14.65
CA ARG A 68 -17.36 8.77 -14.55
C ARG A 68 -15.96 9.38 -14.56
N ARG A 69 -14.93 8.64 -14.17
CA ARG A 69 -13.55 9.13 -14.02
C ARG A 69 -12.53 8.12 -14.53
N LYS A 70 -12.64 7.77 -15.81
CA LYS A 70 -11.80 6.74 -16.47
C LYS A 70 -10.29 6.93 -16.22
N SER A 71 -9.79 8.16 -16.35
CA SER A 71 -8.37 8.45 -16.14
C SER A 71 -7.93 8.21 -14.70
N ASP A 72 -8.73 8.63 -13.72
CA ASP A 72 -8.45 8.42 -12.30
C ASP A 72 -8.63 6.95 -11.89
N PHE A 73 -9.56 6.24 -12.52
CA PHE A 73 -9.73 4.81 -12.35
C PHE A 73 -8.49 4.05 -12.85
N ILE A 74 -8.00 4.36 -14.06
CA ILE A 74 -6.82 3.68 -14.60
C ILE A 74 -5.56 4.08 -13.82
N GLY A 75 -5.22 5.37 -13.77
CA GLY A 75 -3.96 5.82 -13.16
C GLY A 75 -3.97 5.71 -11.63
N GLY A 76 -5.08 6.11 -11.00
CA GLY A 76 -5.20 6.17 -9.55
C GLY A 76 -5.53 4.82 -8.91
N LEU A 77 -6.45 4.04 -9.46
CA LEU A 77 -6.83 2.76 -8.84
C LEU A 77 -6.05 1.58 -9.43
N VAL A 78 -6.08 1.39 -10.75
CA VAL A 78 -5.48 0.20 -11.37
C VAL A 78 -3.96 0.23 -11.29
N LEU A 79 -3.31 1.26 -11.83
CA LEU A 79 -1.85 1.36 -11.87
C LEU A 79 -1.25 1.54 -10.47
N LEU A 80 -1.74 2.53 -9.71
CA LEU A 80 -1.15 2.84 -8.41
C LEU A 80 -1.51 1.84 -7.32
N HIS A 81 -2.77 1.42 -7.18
CA HIS A 81 -3.17 0.57 -6.05
C HIS A 81 -3.13 -0.92 -6.42
N ILE A 82 -4.00 -1.35 -7.34
CA ILE A 82 -4.25 -2.78 -7.61
C ILE A 82 -3.00 -3.49 -8.15
N LEU A 83 -2.34 -2.90 -9.14
CA LEU A 83 -1.15 -3.50 -9.76
C LEU A 83 0.16 -2.95 -9.20
N GLY A 84 0.17 -1.77 -8.59
CA GLY A 84 1.38 -1.15 -8.07
C GLY A 84 1.62 -1.46 -6.59
N VAL A 85 1.14 -0.57 -5.74
CA VAL A 85 1.49 -0.48 -4.32
C VAL A 85 0.99 -1.68 -3.51
N ILE A 86 -0.20 -2.22 -3.78
CA ILE A 86 -0.73 -3.37 -3.01
C ILE A 86 0.18 -4.60 -3.18
N PRO A 87 0.44 -5.11 -4.39
CA PRO A 87 1.35 -6.25 -4.55
C PRO A 87 2.78 -5.92 -4.17
N LEU A 88 3.28 -4.69 -4.41
CA LEU A 88 4.62 -4.29 -3.95
C LEU A 88 4.78 -4.38 -2.44
N ILE A 89 3.83 -3.86 -1.68
CA ILE A 89 3.91 -3.89 -0.21
C ILE A 89 3.72 -5.32 0.27
N PHE A 90 2.65 -5.99 -0.13
CA PHE A 90 2.24 -7.23 0.52
C PHE A 90 2.88 -8.50 -0.06
N LEU A 91 3.26 -8.49 -1.34
CA LEU A 91 3.70 -9.71 -2.03
C LEU A 91 5.13 -9.64 -2.57
N LEU A 92 5.79 -8.48 -2.62
CA LEU A 92 7.21 -8.43 -3.01
C LEU A 92 8.05 -9.26 -2.04
N ALA A 93 8.91 -10.13 -2.56
CA ALA A 93 9.62 -11.14 -1.78
C ALA A 93 10.41 -10.57 -0.59
N GLN A 94 11.07 -9.42 -0.77
CA GLN A 94 11.82 -8.75 0.30
C GLN A 94 10.90 -8.17 1.38
N HIS A 95 9.73 -7.65 1.01
CA HIS A 95 8.73 -7.21 1.99
C HIS A 95 8.09 -8.40 2.72
N VAL A 96 7.80 -9.49 2.02
CA VAL A 96 7.27 -10.73 2.63
C VAL A 96 8.28 -11.29 3.64
N ALA A 97 9.57 -11.30 3.30
CA ALA A 97 10.64 -11.70 4.20
C ALA A 97 10.71 -10.81 5.45
N MET A 98 10.69 -9.48 5.25
CA MET A 98 10.70 -8.51 6.33
C MET A 98 9.46 -8.64 7.24
N PHE A 99 8.25 -8.73 6.68
CA PHE A 99 7.03 -8.89 7.46
C PHE A 99 6.99 -10.21 8.21
N SER A 100 7.55 -11.28 7.64
CA SER A 100 7.63 -12.58 8.33
C SER A 100 8.59 -12.56 9.53
N TYR A 101 9.61 -11.69 9.50
CA TYR A 101 10.49 -11.50 10.65
C TYR A 101 9.74 -10.87 11.83
N TRP A 102 8.93 -9.84 11.57
CA TRP A 102 8.15 -9.15 12.61
C TRP A 102 6.84 -9.85 12.99
N PHE A 103 6.21 -10.55 12.06
CA PHE A 103 4.95 -11.26 12.21
C PHE A 103 5.07 -12.66 11.56
N PRO A 104 5.54 -13.67 12.31
CA PRO A 104 5.82 -15.01 11.78
C PRO A 104 4.71 -15.66 10.93
N PRO A 105 3.40 -15.48 11.24
CA PRO A 105 2.33 -16.00 10.38
C PRO A 105 2.32 -15.44 8.95
N TYR A 106 2.96 -14.29 8.69
CA TYR A 106 3.08 -13.73 7.34
C TYR A 106 3.85 -14.65 6.38
N SER A 107 4.68 -15.55 6.92
CA SER A 107 5.42 -16.55 6.14
C SER A 107 4.52 -17.51 5.36
N LEU A 108 3.23 -17.62 5.70
CA LEU A 108 2.24 -18.36 4.91
C LEU A 108 2.07 -17.80 3.49
N LEU A 109 2.43 -16.53 3.26
CA LEU A 109 2.38 -15.87 1.95
C LEU A 109 3.62 -16.12 1.10
N LYS A 110 4.64 -16.86 1.60
CA LYS A 110 5.85 -17.25 0.86
C LYS A 110 5.55 -17.78 -0.56
N PRO A 111 4.58 -18.68 -0.78
CA PRO A 111 4.27 -19.18 -2.12
C PRO A 111 3.75 -18.09 -3.07
N LEU A 112 3.19 -17.00 -2.55
CA LEU A 112 2.67 -15.87 -3.33
C LEU A 112 3.70 -14.75 -3.52
N ALA A 113 4.94 -14.94 -3.04
CA ALA A 113 5.98 -13.93 -3.14
C ALA A 113 6.34 -13.64 -4.61
N ILE A 114 6.50 -12.35 -4.92
CA ILE A 114 6.86 -11.83 -6.23
C ILE A 114 8.34 -11.45 -6.20
N PRO A 115 9.18 -11.94 -7.14
CA PRO A 115 10.61 -11.62 -7.17
C PRO A 115 10.86 -10.11 -7.31
N SER A 116 12.01 -9.65 -6.78
CA SER A 116 12.34 -8.23 -6.70
C SER A 116 12.59 -7.55 -8.03
N SER A 117 13.09 -8.28 -9.03
CA SER A 117 13.51 -7.76 -10.33
C SER A 117 13.38 -8.81 -11.42
N ILE A 118 13.47 -8.39 -12.69
CA ILE A 118 13.49 -9.31 -13.83
C ILE A 118 14.65 -10.31 -13.74
N THR A 119 15.83 -9.85 -13.32
CA THR A 119 17.00 -10.72 -13.09
C THR A 119 16.74 -11.76 -12.00
N SER A 120 16.01 -11.39 -10.96
CA SER A 120 15.60 -12.33 -9.91
C SER A 120 14.58 -13.32 -10.45
N SER A 121 13.61 -12.86 -11.26
CA SER A 121 12.59 -13.71 -11.89
C SER A 121 13.18 -14.73 -12.86
N ASP A 122 14.17 -14.34 -13.66
CA ASP A 122 14.85 -15.24 -14.59
C ASP A 122 15.58 -16.35 -13.83
N LEU A 123 16.21 -16.04 -12.69
CA LEU A 123 16.81 -17.03 -11.82
C LEU A 123 15.76 -18.00 -11.25
N VAL A 124 14.56 -17.52 -10.87
CA VAL A 124 13.46 -18.39 -10.40
C VAL A 124 13.05 -19.43 -11.44
N VAL A 125 13.03 -19.06 -12.72
CA VAL A 125 12.52 -19.94 -13.79
C VAL A 125 13.63 -20.81 -14.40
N LEU A 126 14.82 -20.25 -14.60
CA LEU A 126 15.89 -20.88 -15.39
C LEU A 126 16.94 -21.55 -14.52
N SER A 127 17.14 -21.10 -13.28
CA SER A 127 18.13 -21.71 -12.42
C SER A 127 17.51 -22.94 -11.73
N HIS A 128 17.87 -24.13 -12.22
CA HIS A 128 17.73 -25.40 -11.48
C HIS A 128 18.71 -25.46 -10.28
N VAL A 129 19.19 -24.31 -9.81
CA VAL A 129 20.27 -24.21 -8.84
C VAL A 129 19.64 -23.91 -7.49
N THR A 130 19.83 -24.84 -6.55
CA THR A 130 19.53 -24.59 -5.13
C THR A 130 20.27 -23.32 -4.69
N PRO A 131 19.61 -22.32 -4.07
CA PRO A 131 20.26 -21.10 -3.65
C PRO A 131 21.55 -21.39 -2.88
N ALA A 132 22.67 -20.79 -3.28
CA ALA A 132 23.98 -21.01 -2.67
C ALA A 132 24.09 -20.44 -1.24
N SER A 133 23.05 -19.80 -0.72
CA SER A 133 23.04 -19.19 0.61
C SER A 133 22.33 -20.11 1.61
N ASP A 134 22.89 -20.24 2.81
CA ASP A 134 22.26 -20.86 3.99
C ASP A 134 21.08 -20.03 4.55
N MET A 135 20.54 -19.08 3.79
CA MET A 135 19.36 -18.32 4.20
C MET A 135 18.15 -19.26 4.25
N SER A 136 17.38 -19.18 5.34
CA SER A 136 16.13 -19.93 5.54
C SER A 136 14.99 -19.55 4.57
N TRP A 137 15.29 -18.75 3.55
CA TRP A 137 14.38 -18.22 2.55
C TRP A 137 14.82 -18.58 1.14
N THR A 138 14.06 -19.45 0.49
CA THR A 138 14.23 -19.80 -0.92
C THR A 138 13.29 -18.97 -1.77
N PHE A 139 13.83 -18.18 -2.69
CA PHE A 139 13.05 -17.30 -3.58
C PHE A 139 12.63 -17.97 -4.90
N VAL A 140 12.89 -19.27 -5.07
CA VAL A 140 12.87 -20.00 -6.35
C VAL A 140 11.61 -20.87 -6.60
N ASN A 141 10.64 -20.92 -5.68
CA ASN A 141 9.44 -21.76 -5.84
C ASN A 141 8.17 -20.97 -5.51
N THR A 142 7.67 -20.19 -6.48
CA THR A 142 6.47 -19.37 -6.32
C THR A 142 5.27 -20.01 -7.04
N LEU A 143 4.05 -19.78 -6.54
CA LEU A 143 2.80 -20.22 -7.16
C LEU A 143 2.59 -19.60 -8.55
N TRP A 144 3.26 -18.48 -8.82
CA TRP A 144 3.20 -17.76 -10.08
C TRP A 144 3.88 -18.52 -11.23
N GLY A 145 4.82 -19.43 -10.94
CA GLY A 145 5.54 -20.19 -11.97
C GLY A 145 6.18 -19.25 -13.01
N PRO A 146 6.12 -19.56 -14.33
CA PRO A 146 6.69 -18.70 -15.37
C PRO A 146 6.10 -17.29 -15.46
N LEU A 147 4.94 -17.02 -14.84
CA LEU A 147 4.34 -15.68 -14.84
C LEU A 147 5.26 -14.66 -14.17
N VAL A 148 6.16 -15.06 -13.27
CA VAL A 148 7.09 -14.15 -12.59
C VAL A 148 8.00 -13.37 -13.53
N VAL A 149 8.22 -13.85 -14.76
CA VAL A 149 8.98 -13.09 -15.78
C VAL A 149 8.27 -11.77 -16.09
N LEU A 150 6.93 -11.78 -16.17
CA LEU A 150 6.12 -10.59 -16.34
C LEU A 150 5.78 -9.95 -14.99
N LEU A 151 5.36 -10.75 -14.02
CA LEU A 151 4.98 -10.33 -12.69
C LEU A 151 6.23 -10.29 -11.79
N ASN A 152 6.96 -9.18 -11.87
CA ASN A 152 8.16 -8.93 -11.07
C ASN A 152 8.12 -7.53 -10.43
N GLY A 153 8.98 -7.31 -9.43
CA GLY A 153 9.06 -6.04 -8.71
C GLY A 153 9.34 -4.82 -9.59
N ASP A 154 10.09 -4.96 -10.69
CA ASP A 154 10.40 -3.85 -11.59
C ASP A 154 9.13 -3.37 -12.30
N LEU A 155 8.35 -4.30 -12.86
CA LEU A 155 7.07 -3.95 -13.49
C LEU A 155 6.14 -3.29 -12.48
N LEU A 156 5.94 -3.90 -11.30
CA LEU A 156 5.04 -3.35 -10.28
C LEU A 156 5.49 -1.95 -9.82
N ALA A 157 6.81 -1.75 -9.63
CA ALA A 157 7.40 -0.46 -9.28
C ALA A 157 7.16 0.58 -10.37
N ILE A 158 7.37 0.24 -11.64
CA ILE A 158 7.09 1.14 -12.77
C ILE A 158 5.61 1.50 -12.83
N LEU A 159 4.69 0.54 -12.69
CA LEU A 159 3.25 0.83 -12.67
C LEU A 159 2.87 1.74 -11.50
N ALA A 160 3.45 1.52 -10.31
CA ALA A 160 3.24 2.37 -9.15
C ALA A 160 3.80 3.79 -9.36
N ILE A 161 5.00 3.92 -9.94
CA ILE A 161 5.63 5.20 -10.28
C ILE A 161 4.79 5.97 -11.30
N LEU A 162 4.32 5.31 -12.34
CA LEU A 162 3.40 5.92 -13.32
C LEU A 162 2.09 6.36 -12.66
N GLY A 163 1.51 5.52 -11.81
CA GLY A 163 0.28 5.80 -11.09
C GLY A 163 0.41 7.00 -10.13
N VAL A 164 1.47 7.07 -9.33
CA VAL A 164 1.70 8.21 -8.43
C VAL A 164 2.04 9.48 -9.21
N SER A 165 2.82 9.37 -10.29
CA SER A 165 3.14 10.50 -11.17
C SER A 165 1.90 11.05 -11.83
N TYR A 166 0.98 10.19 -12.28
CA TYR A 166 -0.34 10.60 -12.75
C TYR A 166 -1.12 11.39 -11.68
N LYS A 167 -1.14 10.91 -10.42
CA LYS A 167 -1.84 11.62 -9.33
C LYS A 167 -1.21 12.97 -9.00
N ILE A 168 0.12 13.07 -9.08
CA ILE A 168 0.84 14.34 -8.96
C ILE A 168 0.44 15.26 -10.11
N GLY A 169 0.48 14.78 -11.36
CA GLY A 169 0.09 15.54 -12.55
C GLY A 169 -1.36 16.04 -12.51
N ASP A 170 -2.33 15.19 -12.18
CA ASP A 170 -3.75 15.58 -11.98
C ASP A 170 -3.86 16.68 -10.92
N LYS A 171 -3.03 16.63 -9.88
CA LYS A 171 -3.01 17.65 -8.83
C LYS A 171 -2.36 18.97 -9.30
N ILE A 172 -1.30 18.92 -10.12
CA ILE A 172 -0.71 20.11 -10.77
C ILE A 172 -1.77 20.80 -11.63
N VAL A 173 -2.45 20.04 -12.50
CA VAL A 173 -3.48 20.55 -13.41
C VAL A 173 -4.63 21.19 -12.61
N ARG A 174 -5.11 20.52 -11.55
CA ARG A 174 -6.12 21.08 -10.66
C ARG A 174 -5.66 22.36 -9.96
N ALA A 175 -4.43 22.41 -9.48
CA ALA A 175 -3.89 23.61 -8.85
C ALA A 175 -3.81 24.78 -9.85
N PHE A 176 -3.33 24.50 -11.07
CA PHE A 176 -3.21 25.49 -12.14
C PHE A 176 -4.57 26.06 -12.56
N HIS A 177 -5.57 25.20 -12.77
CA HIS A 177 -6.93 25.62 -13.10
C HIS A 177 -7.77 26.06 -11.89
N ARG A 178 -7.19 26.14 -10.69
CA ARG A 178 -7.87 26.47 -9.42
C ARG A 178 -9.11 25.60 -9.17
N LEU A 179 -9.04 24.33 -9.59
CA LEU A 179 -10.12 23.35 -9.47
C LEU A 179 -9.99 22.55 -8.17
N GLY A 180 -10.79 22.94 -7.17
CA GLY A 180 -10.92 22.21 -5.92
C GLY A 180 -9.78 22.42 -4.93
N ASN A 181 -9.94 21.83 -3.74
CA ASN A 181 -9.02 22.04 -2.62
C ASN A 181 -7.78 21.14 -2.73
N THR A 182 -6.66 21.70 -3.22
CA THR A 182 -5.34 21.05 -3.24
C THR A 182 -4.62 21.26 -1.90
N ARG A 183 -4.79 20.32 -0.96
CA ARG A 183 -4.14 20.39 0.36
C ARG A 183 -2.64 20.07 0.27
N ILE A 184 -1.82 20.80 1.05
CA ILE A 184 -0.37 20.57 1.16
C ILE A 184 -0.06 19.14 1.61
N GLY A 185 -0.82 18.61 2.58
CA GLY A 185 -0.63 17.24 3.07
C GLY A 185 -0.80 16.15 1.99
N ASP A 186 -1.58 16.41 0.94
CA ASP A 186 -1.70 15.47 -0.18
C ASP A 186 -0.45 15.49 -1.06
N TRP A 187 0.18 16.66 -1.26
CA TRP A 187 1.45 16.77 -1.99
C TRP A 187 2.56 16.06 -1.26
N TYR A 188 2.67 16.31 0.05
CA TYR A 188 3.61 15.62 0.92
C TYR A 188 3.50 14.10 0.78
N ALA A 189 2.30 13.54 0.92
CA ALA A 189 2.09 12.09 0.86
C ALA A 189 2.43 11.49 -0.52
N LEU A 190 2.06 12.18 -1.61
CA LEU A 190 2.36 11.71 -2.98
C LEU A 190 3.86 11.78 -3.31
N ILE A 191 4.53 12.88 -2.92
CA ILE A 191 5.98 13.04 -3.15
C ILE A 191 6.75 12.03 -2.31
N LEU A 192 6.36 11.83 -1.04
CA LEU A 192 6.97 10.83 -0.18
C LEU A 192 6.81 9.41 -0.77
N LEU A 193 5.61 9.06 -1.25
CA LEU A 193 5.38 7.77 -1.90
C LEU A 193 6.23 7.60 -3.16
N LEU A 194 6.33 8.63 -4.01
CA LEU A 194 7.17 8.58 -5.19
C LEU A 194 8.65 8.39 -4.82
N ALA A 195 9.14 9.11 -3.80
CA ALA A 195 10.51 8.99 -3.32
C ALA A 195 10.80 7.57 -2.79
N ILE A 196 9.87 6.95 -2.06
CA ILE A 196 9.99 5.56 -1.60
C ILE A 196 10.09 4.60 -2.79
N LEU A 197 9.22 4.73 -3.78
CA LEU A 197 9.21 3.86 -4.96
C LEU A 197 10.51 3.99 -5.76
N VAL A 198 10.96 5.22 -6.01
CA VAL A 198 12.20 5.49 -6.76
C VAL A 198 13.42 4.95 -6.02
N THR A 199 13.56 5.23 -4.73
CA THR A 199 14.70 4.75 -3.94
C THR A 199 14.70 3.23 -3.78
N GLY A 200 13.53 2.59 -3.67
CA GLY A 200 13.41 1.14 -3.64
C GLY A 200 13.81 0.50 -4.97
N PHE A 201 13.34 1.07 -6.08
CA PHE A 201 13.74 0.65 -7.43
C PHE A 201 15.24 0.83 -7.68
N MET A 202 15.82 1.94 -7.21
CA MET A 202 17.28 2.15 -7.30
C MET A 202 18.04 1.12 -6.46
N ALA A 203 17.56 0.80 -5.25
CA ALA A 203 18.20 -0.18 -4.38
C ALA A 203 18.20 -1.59 -4.99
N THR A 204 17.10 -2.03 -5.61
CA THR A 204 17.05 -3.35 -6.27
C THR A 204 18.01 -3.47 -7.45
N HIS A 205 18.33 -2.36 -8.10
CA HIS A 205 19.23 -2.31 -9.26
C HIS A 205 20.65 -1.84 -8.93
N HIS A 206 20.98 -1.64 -7.64
CA HIS A 206 22.28 -1.12 -7.23
C HIS A 206 22.65 0.20 -7.92
N LEU A 207 21.68 1.11 -8.04
CA LEU A 207 21.85 2.43 -8.62
C LEU A 207 22.08 3.49 -7.53
N PRO A 208 22.88 4.55 -7.79
CA PRO A 208 23.59 4.83 -9.04
C PRO A 208 24.93 4.08 -9.19
N SER A 209 25.40 3.38 -8.15
CA SER A 209 26.66 2.64 -8.16
C SER A 209 26.49 1.30 -7.43
N GLY A 210 27.18 0.27 -7.94
CA GLY A 210 27.26 -1.06 -7.34
C GLY A 210 28.10 -1.14 -6.06
N GLU A 211 28.74 -0.04 -5.66
CA GLU A 211 29.50 0.02 -4.41
C GLU A 211 28.59 -0.23 -3.19
N ILE A 212 29.08 -1.08 -2.28
CA ILE A 212 28.34 -1.49 -1.06
C ILE A 212 27.89 -0.27 -0.25
N GLY A 213 28.76 0.75 -0.11
CA GLY A 213 28.42 1.98 0.61
C GLY A 213 27.25 2.74 -0.01
N THR A 214 27.25 2.87 -1.34
CA THR A 214 26.16 3.53 -2.09
C THR A 214 24.87 2.74 -2.00
N TYR A 215 24.93 1.42 -2.20
CA TYR A 215 23.78 0.52 -2.03
C TYR A 215 23.15 0.66 -0.64
N ARG A 216 23.95 0.56 0.42
CA ARG A 216 23.49 0.69 1.81
C ARG A 216 22.86 2.05 2.08
N PHE A 217 23.42 3.12 1.52
CA PHE A 217 22.84 4.45 1.63
C PHE A 217 21.47 4.57 0.95
N VAL A 218 21.33 4.06 -0.28
CA VAL A 218 20.07 4.11 -1.05
C VAL A 218 19.00 3.25 -0.39
N LEU A 219 19.35 2.03 0.04
CA LEU A 219 18.45 1.16 0.79
C LEU A 219 18.04 1.77 2.14
N GLY A 220 18.99 2.34 2.89
CA GLY A 220 18.70 3.03 4.14
C GLY A 220 17.76 4.21 3.95
N THR A 221 17.93 4.97 2.85
CA THR A 221 17.03 6.05 2.46
C THR A 221 15.62 5.52 2.16
N HIS A 222 15.50 4.45 1.38
CA HIS A 222 14.21 3.82 1.09
C HIS A 222 13.47 3.42 2.37
N ILE A 223 14.17 2.74 3.29
CA ILE A 223 13.60 2.28 4.57
C ILE A 223 13.18 3.48 5.42
N LEU A 224 14.03 4.49 5.62
CA LEU A 224 13.69 5.68 6.40
C LEU A 224 12.51 6.45 5.84
N LEU A 225 12.40 6.56 4.50
CA LEU A 225 11.25 7.20 3.87
C LEU A 225 9.97 6.38 4.09
N ALA A 226 10.05 5.04 4.00
CA ALA A 226 8.92 4.15 4.30
C ALA A 226 8.50 4.25 5.78
N GLU A 227 9.46 4.32 6.69
CA GLU A 227 9.23 4.55 8.11
C GLU A 227 8.59 5.91 8.39
N LEU A 228 9.06 6.97 7.73
CA LEU A 228 8.43 8.29 7.81
C LEU A 228 6.98 8.25 7.30
N LEU A 229 6.72 7.47 6.24
CA LEU A 229 5.36 7.27 5.74
C LEU A 229 4.48 6.57 6.77
N VAL A 230 4.99 5.53 7.43
CA VAL A 230 4.28 4.81 8.51
C VAL A 230 4.00 5.74 9.68
N ALA A 231 5.00 6.47 10.18
CA ALA A 231 4.85 7.42 11.27
C ALA A 231 3.77 8.48 10.97
N THR A 232 3.72 8.96 9.73
CA THR A 232 2.78 10.01 9.33
C THR A 232 1.44 9.49 8.82
N LEU A 233 1.29 8.18 8.60
CA LEU A 233 0.08 7.53 8.06
C LEU A 233 -1.20 7.98 8.78
N PRO A 234 -1.27 8.01 10.13
CA PRO A 234 -2.46 8.44 10.85
C PRO A 234 -2.75 9.93 10.73
N PHE A 235 -1.87 10.75 10.15
CA PHE A 235 -2.06 12.19 10.00
C PHE A 235 -2.32 12.60 8.55
N THR A 236 -2.09 11.70 7.60
CA THR A 236 -2.25 11.98 6.17
C THR A 236 -3.54 11.38 5.60
N LYS A 237 -3.74 11.60 4.30
CA LYS A 237 -4.82 10.98 3.52
C LYS A 237 -4.64 9.47 3.37
N PHE A 238 -3.43 8.92 3.54
CA PHE A 238 -3.20 7.48 3.38
C PHE A 238 -3.89 6.62 4.44
N TRP A 239 -4.32 7.24 5.55
CA TRP A 239 -5.26 6.63 6.51
C TRP A 239 -6.59 6.17 5.87
N HIS A 240 -6.91 6.63 4.65
CA HIS A 240 -8.10 6.20 3.92
C HIS A 240 -8.12 4.69 3.66
N PHE A 241 -6.97 4.03 3.52
CA PHE A 241 -6.96 2.58 3.33
C PHE A 241 -7.61 1.88 4.52
N VAL A 242 -7.20 2.22 5.75
CA VAL A 242 -7.70 1.61 6.99
C VAL A 242 -9.10 2.11 7.34
N PHE A 243 -9.30 3.44 7.41
CA PHE A 243 -10.56 4.01 7.93
C PHE A 243 -11.55 4.43 6.86
N GLY A 244 -11.08 4.92 5.72
CA GLY A 244 -11.96 5.43 4.67
C GLY A 244 -12.65 4.29 3.91
N TYR A 245 -11.86 3.31 3.48
CA TYR A 245 -12.34 2.20 2.66
C TYR A 245 -12.94 1.11 3.53
N TRP A 246 -12.17 0.46 4.41
CA TRP A 246 -12.68 -0.66 5.19
C TRP A 246 -13.72 -0.24 6.23
N TYR A 247 -13.32 0.53 7.24
CA TYR A 247 -14.23 0.95 8.31
C TYR A 247 -15.39 1.80 7.77
N GLY A 248 -15.09 2.80 6.93
CA GLY A 248 -16.08 3.71 6.36
C GLY A 248 -17.14 2.99 5.54
N LYS A 249 -16.77 2.01 4.69
CA LYS A 249 -17.75 1.27 3.89
C LYS A 249 -18.53 0.25 4.69
N LEU A 250 -17.92 -0.39 5.69
CA LEU A 250 -18.66 -1.23 6.63
C LEU A 250 -19.69 -0.43 7.41
N HIS A 251 -19.33 0.77 7.86
CA HIS A 251 -20.25 1.67 8.55
C HIS A 251 -21.33 2.24 7.63
N GLU A 252 -20.99 2.59 6.38
CA GLU A 252 -21.96 3.01 5.36
C GLU A 252 -22.99 1.90 5.09
N TRP A 253 -22.53 0.67 4.92
CA TRP A 253 -23.40 -0.49 4.77
C TRP A 253 -24.27 -0.70 6.02
N TYR A 254 -23.68 -0.67 7.21
CA TYR A 254 -24.40 -0.87 8.47
C TYR A 254 -25.48 0.20 8.70
N ASP A 255 -25.16 1.47 8.50
CA ASP A 255 -26.10 2.56 8.73
C ASP A 255 -27.16 2.67 7.64
N LEU A 256 -26.75 2.63 6.37
CA LEU A 256 -27.66 2.91 5.25
C LEU A 256 -28.42 1.67 4.81
N LYS A 257 -27.76 0.51 4.71
CA LYS A 257 -28.35 -0.71 4.17
C LYS A 257 -28.94 -1.59 5.28
N PHE A 258 -28.23 -1.77 6.39
CA PHE A 258 -28.68 -2.63 7.51
C PHE A 258 -29.69 -1.91 8.42
N ASN A 259 -29.41 -0.69 8.91
CA ASN A 259 -30.29 0.03 9.82
C ASN A 259 -31.42 0.80 9.09
N ARG A 260 -31.09 1.59 8.07
CA ARG A 260 -32.07 2.47 7.37
C ARG A 260 -32.81 1.81 6.22
N GLY A 261 -32.34 0.65 5.74
CA GLY A 261 -32.97 -0.10 4.65
C GLY A 261 -33.04 0.65 3.32
N ALA A 262 -32.14 1.61 3.05
CA ALA A 262 -32.07 2.35 1.79
C ALA A 262 -31.25 1.55 0.78
N LEU A 263 -31.87 0.65 0.01
CA LEU A 263 -31.22 0.08 -1.17
C LEU A 263 -31.33 1.06 -2.35
#